data_AF-A0A2D6BM06-F1
#
_entry.id   AF-A0A2D6BM06-F1
#
_cell.length_a   1.000
_cell.length_b   1.000
_cell.length_c   1.000
_cell.angle_alpha   90.00
_cell.angle_beta   90.00
_cell.angle_gamma   90.00
#
_symmetry.space_group_name_H-M   'P 1'
#
loop_
_entity.id
_entity.type
_entity.pdbx_description
1 polymer ?
#
loop_
_entity_poly.entity_id
_entity_poly.type
_entity_poly.pdbx_seq_one_letter_code
_entity_poly.pdbx_strand_id
1 'polypeptide(L)'
;MSFDPPEGLTAEDEFRHPLHDAPSNVLFGDSLWVSVVDPEANIHGVNHFHLTNKGFARYEALYVIDGVLQQYGNKFPLPIEMENGPWDDGRMKYEVVDPFNHIRITLDWDCFSFDLDFKGRFAPFNYANSSPNGDPMRIFDEYYGGHFEQAMNCTGSLEIHGGRAKGETRQINCWSHRDHTWTSRFNERNDWYVREGHFPAHFWPSIQLPDRHINVLGMYYQNDTPIEERVNAGFVSDKDGSRPILNAKGWITPNDGTAAVRTAQDFRYELTMPDGEVLHVKSTKHHGTVKLWMRAENDLENRLDCYEAFCDFEVEETGEVGTGTAEYDVMPALPQWLV
;
A
#
# COMPACT_ATOMS: atom_id res chain seq x y z
N MET A 1 9.04 -14.02 -15.39
CA MET A 1 7.93 -14.09 -16.36
C MET A 1 7.78 -12.70 -16.95
N SER A 2 7.24 -12.59 -18.15
CA SER A 2 6.79 -11.31 -18.71
C SER A 2 5.26 -11.33 -18.66
N PHE A 3 4.64 -10.23 -18.28
CA PHE A 3 3.20 -10.04 -18.20
C PHE A 3 2.81 -9.07 -19.31
N ASP A 4 1.85 -9.49 -20.11
CA ASP A 4 1.07 -8.57 -20.92
C ASP A 4 0.07 -7.85 -19.99
N PRO A 5 -0.33 -6.60 -20.31
CA PRO A 5 -1.37 -5.93 -19.56
C PRO A 5 -2.65 -6.76 -19.55
N PRO A 6 -3.28 -7.01 -18.39
CA PRO A 6 -4.57 -7.69 -18.32
C PRO A 6 -5.67 -6.81 -18.93
N GLU A 7 -6.86 -7.38 -19.11
CA GLU A 7 -8.01 -6.63 -19.64
C GLU A 7 -8.27 -5.34 -18.84
N GLY A 8 -8.36 -4.24 -19.58
CA GLY A 8 -8.60 -2.91 -19.02
C GLY A 8 -7.37 -2.20 -18.47
N LEU A 9 -6.17 -2.76 -18.59
CA LEU A 9 -4.90 -2.07 -18.38
C LEU A 9 -4.08 -1.99 -19.67
N THR A 10 -3.19 -1.00 -19.71
CA THR A 10 -2.27 -0.66 -20.79
C THR A 10 -0.91 -0.33 -20.20
N ALA A 11 0.16 -0.36 -21.00
CA ALA A 11 1.49 -0.03 -20.50
C ALA A 11 1.59 1.42 -19.99
N GLU A 12 0.74 2.29 -20.53
CA GLU A 12 0.58 3.69 -20.13
C GLU A 12 0.12 3.83 -18.67
N ASP A 13 -0.59 2.83 -18.13
CA ASP A 13 -1.08 2.86 -16.75
C ASP A 13 0.03 2.76 -15.70
N GLU A 14 1.27 2.44 -16.08
CA GLU A 14 2.45 2.49 -15.18
C GLU A 14 2.99 3.89 -14.93
N PHE A 15 2.48 4.88 -15.66
CA PHE A 15 3.01 6.24 -15.68
C PHE A 15 2.01 7.24 -15.08
N ARG A 16 2.38 8.53 -15.09
CA ARG A 16 1.54 9.59 -14.54
C ARG A 16 0.30 9.82 -15.41
N HIS A 17 -0.84 10.03 -14.76
CA HIS A 17 -2.12 10.19 -15.44
C HIS A 17 -2.61 11.64 -15.48
N PRO A 18 -3.31 12.04 -16.56
CA PRO A 18 -3.91 13.35 -16.64
C PRO A 18 -5.19 13.41 -15.81
N LEU A 19 -5.45 14.60 -15.26
CA LEU A 19 -6.76 14.93 -14.71
C LEU A 19 -7.75 15.14 -15.86
N HIS A 20 -8.77 14.29 -15.93
CA HIS A 20 -9.87 14.42 -16.90
C HIS A 20 -11.08 15.10 -16.25
N ASP A 21 -11.75 15.97 -17.02
CA ASP A 21 -13.08 16.51 -16.71
C ASP A 21 -13.23 17.24 -15.35
N ALA A 22 -12.12 17.72 -14.78
CA ALA A 22 -12.12 18.41 -13.49
C ALA A 22 -11.56 19.85 -13.58
N PRO A 23 -11.95 20.74 -12.66
CA PRO A 23 -11.33 22.05 -12.53
C PRO A 23 -9.81 21.98 -12.25
N SER A 24 -9.03 22.88 -12.84
CA SER A 24 -7.57 22.95 -12.63
C SER A 24 -7.12 23.12 -11.17
N ASN A 25 -8.03 23.57 -10.28
CA ASN A 25 -7.76 23.66 -8.85
C ASN A 25 -7.86 22.31 -8.12
N VAL A 26 -8.32 21.24 -8.75
CA VAL A 26 -8.35 19.90 -8.14
C VAL A 26 -6.94 19.32 -8.00
N LEU A 27 -6.56 18.91 -6.79
CA LEU A 27 -5.39 18.07 -6.56
C LEU A 27 -5.70 16.67 -7.06
N PHE A 28 -4.99 16.27 -8.11
CA PHE A 28 -5.01 14.93 -8.67
C PHE A 28 -3.60 14.41 -8.72
N GLY A 29 -3.41 13.12 -8.47
CA GLY A 29 -2.09 12.52 -8.56
C GLY A 29 -2.11 11.01 -8.52
N ASP A 30 -0.98 10.48 -8.94
CA ASP A 30 -0.64 9.07 -8.87
C ASP A 30 -0.04 8.78 -7.50
N SER A 31 -0.65 7.86 -6.76
CA SER A 31 -0.09 7.27 -5.54
C SER A 31 0.53 5.93 -5.92
N LEU A 32 1.84 5.80 -5.73
CA LEU A 32 2.60 4.56 -5.93
C LEU A 32 3.03 4.06 -4.56
N TRP A 33 2.70 2.83 -4.22
CA TRP A 33 3.05 2.21 -2.95
C TRP A 33 3.70 0.86 -3.22
N VAL A 34 4.83 0.56 -2.57
CA VAL A 34 5.56 -0.70 -2.76
C VAL A 34 6.14 -1.21 -1.44
N SER A 35 5.80 -2.44 -1.04
CA SER A 35 6.30 -3.03 0.21
C SER A 35 7.62 -3.77 0.08
N VAL A 36 8.35 -3.84 1.21
CA VAL A 36 9.48 -4.74 1.42
C VAL A 36 9.23 -5.43 2.76
N VAL A 37 9.08 -6.75 2.76
CA VAL A 37 8.83 -7.52 3.99
C VAL A 37 9.79 -8.71 4.01
N ASP A 38 10.99 -8.50 4.56
CA ASP A 38 12.06 -9.50 4.61
C ASP A 38 12.43 -9.85 6.06
N PRO A 39 11.76 -10.86 6.66
CA PRO A 39 12.06 -11.30 8.01
C PRO A 39 13.46 -11.92 8.17
N GLU A 40 14.06 -12.46 7.10
CA GLU A 40 15.41 -13.04 7.15
C GLU A 40 16.46 -11.93 7.25
N ALA A 41 16.29 -10.85 6.48
CA ALA A 41 17.12 -9.65 6.58
C ALA A 41 16.74 -8.76 7.77
N ASN A 42 15.60 -8.99 8.42
CA ASN A 42 15.02 -8.15 9.47
C ASN A 42 14.83 -6.70 9.00
N ILE A 43 14.33 -6.56 7.77
CA ILE A 43 14.04 -5.30 7.08
C ILE A 43 12.59 -5.35 6.61
N HIS A 44 11.78 -4.40 7.10
CA HIS A 44 10.39 -4.28 6.72
C HIS A 44 10.08 -2.83 6.40
N GLY A 45 9.30 -2.51 5.39
CA GLY A 45 9.02 -1.13 5.03
C GLY A 45 8.13 -0.96 3.83
N VAL A 46 7.84 0.31 3.55
CA VAL A 46 7.11 0.74 2.36
C VAL A 46 7.86 1.89 1.69
N ASN A 47 7.83 1.88 0.37
CA ASN A 47 8.22 3.01 -0.48
C ASN A 47 6.93 3.62 -1.02
N HIS A 48 6.74 4.92 -0.83
CA HIS A 48 5.53 5.61 -1.22
C HIS A 48 5.85 6.89 -1.98
N PHE A 49 5.14 7.10 -3.09
CA PHE A 49 5.28 8.25 -3.96
C PHE A 49 3.91 8.84 -4.23
N HIS A 50 3.79 10.17 -4.16
CA HIS A 50 2.60 10.87 -4.60
C HIS A 50 2.99 11.91 -5.65
N LEU A 51 2.69 11.62 -6.91
CA LEU A 51 3.08 12.41 -8.08
C LEU A 51 1.91 13.28 -8.52
N THR A 52 1.96 14.58 -8.22
CA THR A 52 0.77 15.44 -8.34
C THR A 52 0.71 16.24 -9.64
N ASN A 53 -0.49 16.69 -10.00
CA ASN A 53 -0.72 17.70 -11.03
C ASN A 53 -0.43 19.15 -10.55
N LYS A 54 0.11 19.33 -9.33
CA LYS A 54 0.35 20.64 -8.68
C LYS A 54 1.80 21.09 -8.71
N GLY A 55 2.63 20.43 -9.49
CA GLY A 55 4.02 20.79 -9.65
C GLY A 55 4.94 20.29 -8.53
N PHE A 56 4.50 19.31 -7.75
CA PHE A 56 5.32 18.65 -6.74
C PHE A 56 5.07 17.15 -6.68
N ALA A 57 6.07 16.41 -6.21
CA ALA A 57 5.96 15.01 -5.81
C ALA A 57 6.33 14.86 -4.33
N ARG A 58 5.80 13.82 -3.70
CA ARG A 58 6.24 13.36 -2.38
C ARG A 58 6.96 12.03 -2.52
N TYR A 59 8.05 11.87 -1.79
CA TYR A 59 8.90 10.69 -1.78
C TYR A 59 9.06 10.23 -0.34
N GLU A 60 8.72 8.99 -0.04
CA GLU A 60 8.74 8.44 1.30
C GLU A 60 9.32 7.03 1.30
N ALA A 61 10.26 6.77 2.21
CA ALA A 61 10.78 5.44 2.49
C ALA A 61 10.65 5.20 4.00
N LEU A 62 9.68 4.39 4.41
CA LEU A 62 9.29 4.19 5.81
C LEU A 62 9.62 2.74 6.20
N TYR A 63 10.69 2.56 6.98
CA TYR A 63 11.24 1.24 7.27
C TYR A 63 11.38 0.98 8.77
N VAL A 64 11.23 -0.29 9.15
CA VAL A 64 11.65 -0.87 10.41
C VAL A 64 12.90 -1.71 10.14
N ILE A 65 14.04 -1.22 10.62
CA ILE A 65 15.36 -1.84 10.47
C ILE A 65 15.80 -2.30 11.86
N ASP A 66 15.93 -3.61 12.08
CA ASP A 66 16.23 -4.18 13.40
C ASP A 66 15.25 -3.74 14.51
N GLY A 67 13.98 -3.66 14.18
CA GLY A 67 12.94 -3.19 15.10
C GLY A 67 12.97 -1.68 15.38
N VAL A 68 13.83 -0.91 14.68
CA VAL A 68 13.92 0.55 14.81
C VAL A 68 13.30 1.22 13.59
N LEU A 69 12.35 2.12 13.84
CA LEU A 69 11.74 2.95 12.81
C LEU A 69 12.75 3.94 12.21
N GLN A 70 12.84 3.99 10.88
CA GLN A 70 13.62 4.92 10.07
C GLN A 70 12.73 5.46 8.95
N GLN A 71 12.72 6.78 8.72
CA GLN A 71 11.77 7.41 7.79
C GLN A 71 12.41 8.49 6.94
N TYR A 72 12.51 8.23 5.63
CA TYR A 72 12.83 9.24 4.63
C TYR A 72 11.53 9.90 4.19
N GLY A 73 11.53 11.20 4.01
CA GLY A 73 10.39 11.95 3.51
C GLY A 73 10.83 13.25 2.86
N ASN A 74 10.39 13.51 1.64
CA ASN A 74 10.69 14.76 0.94
C ASN A 74 9.52 15.21 0.05
N LYS A 75 9.41 16.53 -0.14
CA LYS A 75 8.51 17.16 -1.12
C LYS A 75 9.39 17.88 -2.13
N PHE A 76 9.33 17.46 -3.38
CA PHE A 76 10.25 17.92 -4.42
C PHE A 76 9.47 18.50 -5.61
N PRO A 77 10.01 19.50 -6.32
CA PRO A 77 9.39 19.99 -7.55
C PRO A 77 9.20 18.86 -8.58
N LEU A 78 8.04 18.85 -9.23
CA LEU A 78 7.69 17.91 -10.28
C LEU A 78 7.16 18.70 -11.48
N PRO A 79 7.53 18.39 -12.73
CA PRO A 79 6.90 19.00 -13.89
C PRO A 79 5.37 18.80 -13.90
N ILE A 80 4.63 19.85 -14.24
CA ILE A 80 3.16 19.76 -14.41
C ILE A 80 2.84 18.88 -15.63
N GLU A 81 3.61 19.03 -16.70
CA GLU A 81 3.52 18.14 -17.86
C GLU A 81 3.84 16.70 -17.44
N MET A 82 3.07 15.76 -17.99
CA MET A 82 3.22 14.35 -17.66
C MET A 82 4.47 13.78 -18.33
N GLU A 83 5.18 12.93 -17.59
CA GLU A 83 6.40 12.27 -18.03
C GLU A 83 6.42 10.84 -17.51
N ASN A 84 7.10 9.97 -18.24
CA ASN A 84 7.19 8.54 -17.94
C ASN A 84 8.33 8.20 -16.95
N GLY A 85 8.71 9.18 -16.11
CA GLY A 85 9.84 9.06 -15.19
C GLY A 85 11.21 8.93 -15.89
N PRO A 86 12.25 8.47 -15.16
CA PRO A 86 12.22 8.17 -13.73
C PRO A 86 11.89 9.42 -12.90
N TRP A 87 11.17 9.25 -11.79
CA TRP A 87 10.87 10.34 -10.86
C TRP A 87 11.89 10.30 -9.73
N ASP A 88 12.62 11.40 -9.53
CA ASP A 88 13.81 11.47 -8.69
C ASP A 88 13.83 12.80 -7.92
N ASP A 89 14.06 12.75 -6.61
CA ASP A 89 14.24 13.93 -5.75
C ASP A 89 15.71 14.27 -5.44
N GLY A 90 16.63 13.59 -6.11
CA GLY A 90 18.08 13.64 -5.90
C GLY A 90 18.60 12.62 -4.89
N ARG A 91 17.71 11.87 -4.22
CA ARG A 91 18.06 10.81 -3.26
C ARG A 91 17.26 9.54 -3.51
N MET A 92 15.94 9.66 -3.58
CA MET A 92 14.99 8.59 -3.85
C MET A 92 14.49 8.66 -5.28
N LYS A 93 14.52 7.53 -5.98
CA LYS A 93 14.10 7.44 -7.38
C LYS A 93 13.19 6.24 -7.60
N TYR A 94 12.12 6.44 -8.36
CA TYR A 94 11.25 5.39 -8.90
C TYR A 94 11.39 5.31 -10.42
N GLU A 95 11.63 4.12 -10.94
CA GLU A 95 11.85 3.88 -12.36
C GLU A 95 11.04 2.67 -12.83
N VAL A 96 10.16 2.88 -13.82
CA VAL A 96 9.52 1.78 -14.56
C VAL A 96 10.52 1.31 -15.62
N VAL A 97 11.09 0.12 -15.43
CA VAL A 97 12.08 -0.45 -16.34
C VAL A 97 11.41 -1.21 -17.47
N ASP A 98 10.37 -2.00 -17.13
CA ASP A 98 9.54 -2.75 -18.06
C ASP A 98 8.12 -2.81 -17.47
N PRO A 99 7.12 -2.16 -18.10
CA PRO A 99 5.73 -2.11 -17.62
C PRO A 99 5.20 -3.47 -17.15
N PHE A 100 4.64 -3.51 -15.95
CA PHE A 100 4.11 -4.68 -15.23
C PHE A 100 5.13 -5.77 -14.88
N ASN A 101 6.36 -5.64 -15.35
CA ASN A 101 7.38 -6.68 -15.27
C ASN A 101 8.50 -6.32 -14.31
N HIS A 102 8.92 -5.06 -14.31
CA HIS A 102 10.10 -4.61 -13.58
C HIS A 102 10.02 -3.11 -13.27
N ILE A 103 10.04 -2.80 -11.98
CA ILE A 103 10.33 -1.45 -11.48
C ILE A 103 11.59 -1.50 -10.63
N ARG A 104 12.32 -0.38 -10.57
CA ARG A 104 13.51 -0.23 -9.74
C ARG A 104 13.36 0.99 -8.84
N ILE A 105 13.66 0.82 -7.56
CA ILE A 105 13.63 1.90 -6.58
C ILE A 105 15.01 2.01 -5.92
N THR A 106 15.56 3.21 -5.92
CA THR A 106 16.84 3.50 -5.26
C THR A 106 16.66 4.60 -4.23
N LEU A 107 17.44 4.54 -3.15
CA LEU A 107 17.55 5.59 -2.15
C LEU A 107 19.01 5.74 -1.73
N ASP A 108 19.54 6.97 -1.76
CA ASP A 108 20.79 7.33 -1.08
C ASP A 108 20.51 8.35 0.04
N TRP A 109 20.51 7.89 1.28
CA TRP A 109 20.26 8.72 2.44
C TRP A 109 21.24 8.43 3.60
N ASP A 110 21.53 9.47 4.38
CA ASP A 110 22.41 9.50 5.55
C ASP A 110 22.15 8.39 6.59
N CYS A 111 20.91 7.89 6.72
CA CYS A 111 20.56 6.84 7.68
C CYS A 111 20.68 5.42 7.10
N PHE A 112 20.27 5.25 5.85
CA PHE A 112 20.35 3.99 5.09
C PHE A 112 20.21 4.28 3.60
N SER A 113 20.71 3.37 2.76
CA SER A 113 20.55 3.42 1.32
C SER A 113 20.08 2.07 0.79
N PHE A 114 19.46 2.04 -0.38
CA PHE A 114 19.11 0.80 -1.05
C PHE A 114 19.07 0.93 -2.56
N ASP A 115 19.21 -0.21 -3.22
CA ASP A 115 18.99 -0.41 -4.64
C ASP A 115 18.19 -1.70 -4.80
N LEU A 116 16.90 -1.57 -5.11
CA LEU A 116 15.94 -2.67 -5.09
C LEU A 116 15.24 -2.81 -6.45
N ASP A 117 15.29 -4.02 -6.98
CA ASP A 117 14.53 -4.47 -8.14
C ASP A 117 13.25 -5.16 -7.68
N PHE A 118 12.13 -4.74 -8.24
CA PHE A 118 10.83 -5.38 -8.02
C PHE A 118 10.35 -5.96 -9.34
N LYS A 119 10.20 -7.28 -9.38
CA LYS A 119 9.75 -8.00 -10.58
C LYS A 119 8.40 -8.64 -10.36
N GLY A 120 7.52 -8.54 -11.35
CA GLY A 120 6.18 -9.13 -11.26
C GLY A 120 6.26 -10.62 -10.88
N ARG A 121 5.53 -11.00 -9.83
CA ARG A 121 5.38 -12.39 -9.38
C ARG A 121 4.17 -13.04 -10.04
N PHE A 122 3.07 -12.30 -10.08
CA PHE A 122 1.84 -12.65 -10.80
C PHE A 122 1.39 -11.47 -11.66
N ALA A 123 0.42 -11.68 -12.54
CA ALA A 123 -0.14 -10.60 -13.35
C ALA A 123 -0.75 -9.50 -12.46
N PRO A 124 -0.71 -8.23 -12.88
CA PRO A 124 -1.40 -7.17 -12.16
C PRO A 124 -2.90 -7.41 -12.18
N PHE A 125 -3.59 -6.94 -11.16
CA PHE A 125 -5.04 -6.99 -11.05
C PHE A 125 -5.61 -5.58 -11.18
N ASN A 126 -6.44 -5.38 -12.21
CA ASN A 126 -7.21 -4.16 -12.38
C ASN A 126 -8.35 -4.12 -11.38
N TYR A 127 -8.37 -3.13 -10.48
CA TYR A 127 -9.39 -3.05 -9.43
C TYR A 127 -10.80 -2.80 -9.98
N ALA A 128 -10.92 -2.32 -11.22
CA ALA A 128 -12.21 -2.25 -11.90
C ALA A 128 -12.89 -3.62 -12.04
N ASN A 129 -12.12 -4.72 -12.00
CA ASN A 129 -12.61 -6.10 -12.09
C ASN A 129 -12.96 -6.71 -10.72
N SER A 130 -12.91 -5.92 -9.64
CA SER A 130 -13.30 -6.37 -8.30
C SER A 130 -14.78 -6.77 -8.23
N SER A 131 -15.08 -7.72 -7.34
CA SER A 131 -16.44 -8.25 -7.14
C SER A 131 -16.93 -7.91 -5.72
N PRO A 132 -18.25 -7.71 -5.52
CA PRO A 132 -19.32 -7.67 -6.52
C PRO A 132 -19.49 -6.31 -7.21
N ASN A 133 -18.84 -5.26 -6.71
CA ASN A 133 -19.21 -3.87 -6.99
C ASN A 133 -18.21 -3.09 -7.86
N GLY A 134 -17.15 -3.72 -8.37
CA GLY A 134 -16.03 -3.03 -9.03
C GLY A 134 -15.15 -2.30 -8.01
N ASP A 135 -14.39 -1.29 -8.46
CA ASP A 135 -13.47 -0.58 -7.57
C ASP A 135 -14.21 0.34 -6.55
N PRO A 136 -14.08 0.08 -5.24
CA PRO A 136 -14.68 0.89 -4.18
C PRO A 136 -14.12 2.31 -4.09
N MET A 137 -12.92 2.59 -4.62
CA MET A 137 -12.36 3.94 -4.62
C MET A 137 -13.23 4.94 -5.35
N ARG A 138 -14.05 4.50 -6.31
CA ARG A 138 -15.05 5.33 -7.01
C ARG A 138 -16.12 5.90 -6.08
N ILE A 139 -16.32 5.30 -4.90
CA ILE A 139 -17.28 5.78 -3.89
C ILE A 139 -16.68 6.93 -3.08
N PHE A 140 -15.34 6.95 -2.95
CA PHE A 140 -14.61 7.89 -2.09
C PHE A 140 -13.99 9.06 -2.86
N ASP A 141 -14.14 9.11 -4.18
CA ASP A 141 -13.43 10.08 -5.00
C ASP A 141 -14.28 10.57 -6.18
N GLU A 142 -14.44 11.89 -6.28
CA GLU A 142 -15.20 12.55 -7.36
C GLU A 142 -14.48 12.40 -8.70
N TYR A 143 -13.14 12.50 -8.70
CA TYR A 143 -12.31 12.40 -9.90
C TYR A 143 -11.39 11.19 -9.80
N TYR A 144 -11.98 10.01 -9.95
CA TYR A 144 -11.27 8.74 -9.98
C TYR A 144 -10.76 8.42 -11.39
N GLY A 145 -9.47 8.11 -11.53
CA GLY A 145 -8.86 7.73 -12.80
C GLY A 145 -8.69 6.23 -12.99
N GLY A 146 -8.25 5.51 -11.96
CA GLY A 146 -7.98 4.08 -12.03
C GLY A 146 -7.11 3.57 -10.89
N HIS A 147 -6.97 2.25 -10.83
CA HIS A 147 -6.25 1.55 -9.77
C HIS A 147 -5.91 0.13 -10.23
N PHE A 148 -4.66 -0.27 -10.04
CA PHE A 148 -4.26 -1.66 -10.11
C PHE A 148 -3.25 -2.00 -9.01
N GLU A 149 -3.16 -3.29 -8.70
CA GLU A 149 -2.15 -3.79 -7.78
C GLU A 149 -1.50 -5.07 -8.29
N GLN A 150 -0.34 -5.41 -7.74
CA GLN A 150 0.40 -6.57 -8.20
C GLN A 150 1.29 -7.19 -7.11
N ALA A 151 1.35 -8.51 -7.09
CA ALA A 151 2.36 -9.25 -6.36
C ALA A 151 3.73 -9.14 -7.04
N MET A 152 4.77 -8.84 -6.27
CA MET A 152 6.14 -8.63 -6.76
C MET A 152 7.12 -9.54 -6.01
N ASN A 153 8.29 -9.77 -6.61
CA ASN A 153 9.49 -10.25 -5.93
C ASN A 153 10.44 -9.05 -5.79
N CYS A 154 10.88 -8.76 -4.57
CA CYS A 154 11.86 -7.72 -4.28
C CYS A 154 13.23 -8.35 -4.07
N THR A 155 14.22 -7.90 -4.83
CA THR A 155 15.61 -8.31 -4.66
C THR A 155 16.54 -7.11 -4.71
N GLY A 156 17.64 -7.13 -3.98
CA GLY A 156 18.66 -6.09 -4.07
C GLY A 156 19.48 -5.97 -2.80
N SER A 157 19.99 -4.78 -2.52
CA SER A 157 20.78 -4.52 -1.32
C SER A 157 20.31 -3.30 -0.56
N LEU A 158 20.36 -3.39 0.76
CA LEU A 158 20.17 -2.27 1.68
C LEU A 158 21.42 -2.10 2.55
N GLU A 159 22.01 -0.91 2.56
CA GLU A 159 23.13 -0.54 3.43
C GLU A 159 22.65 0.32 4.61
N ILE A 160 23.10 -0.02 5.81
CA ILE A 160 22.73 0.65 7.06
C ILE A 160 23.84 1.63 7.44
N HIS A 161 23.56 2.93 7.47
CA HIS A 161 24.57 3.96 7.75
C HIS A 161 24.56 4.43 9.23
N GLY A 162 23.52 4.07 9.99
CA GLY A 162 23.31 4.46 11.38
C GLY A 162 23.08 3.29 12.35
N GLY A 163 22.95 3.59 13.64
CA GLY A 163 22.57 2.60 14.66
C GLY A 163 23.61 1.51 14.94
N ARG A 164 23.16 0.36 15.46
CA ARG A 164 24.02 -0.74 15.91
C ARG A 164 24.62 -1.54 14.76
N ALA A 165 23.89 -1.67 13.66
CA ALA A 165 24.28 -2.38 12.44
C ALA A 165 24.97 -1.47 11.41
N LYS A 166 25.53 -0.33 11.84
CA LYS A 166 26.18 0.64 10.95
C LYS A 166 27.31 -0.02 10.15
N GLY A 167 27.29 0.19 8.83
CA GLY A 167 28.25 -0.35 7.86
C GLY A 167 27.89 -1.74 7.36
N GLU A 168 26.79 -2.34 7.80
CA GLU A 168 26.29 -3.60 7.26
C GLU A 168 25.50 -3.36 5.97
N THR A 169 25.71 -4.23 4.99
CA THR A 169 24.86 -4.36 3.80
C THR A 169 24.12 -5.68 3.85
N ARG A 170 22.79 -5.66 3.74
CA ARG A 170 21.94 -6.84 3.70
C ARG A 170 21.44 -7.08 2.29
N GLN A 171 21.43 -8.34 1.87
CA GLN A 171 20.75 -8.73 0.64
C GLN A 171 19.27 -8.87 0.96
N ILE A 172 18.45 -8.20 0.18
CA ILE A 172 17.00 -8.31 0.25
C ILE A 172 16.56 -9.35 -0.77
N ASN A 173 15.71 -10.28 -0.35
CA ASN A 173 15.10 -11.28 -1.22
C ASN A 173 13.77 -11.74 -0.61
N CYS A 174 12.71 -11.02 -0.92
CA CYS A 174 11.40 -11.27 -0.33
C CYS A 174 10.28 -11.16 -1.36
N TRP A 175 9.09 -11.64 -0.98
CA TRP A 175 7.87 -11.24 -1.68
C TRP A 175 7.50 -9.81 -1.31
N SER A 176 6.85 -9.14 -2.23
CA SER A 176 6.53 -7.73 -2.18
C SER A 176 5.19 -7.50 -2.86
N HIS A 177 4.62 -6.33 -2.67
CA HIS A 177 3.38 -5.91 -3.27
C HIS A 177 3.49 -4.47 -3.73
N ARG A 178 2.77 -4.12 -4.79
CA ARG A 178 2.60 -2.74 -5.22
C ARG A 178 1.14 -2.38 -5.48
N ASP A 179 0.81 -1.14 -5.19
CA ASP A 179 -0.43 -0.43 -5.53
C ASP A 179 -0.07 0.81 -6.35
N HIS A 180 -0.79 0.99 -7.45
CA HIS A 180 -0.81 2.24 -8.20
C HIS A 180 -2.26 2.69 -8.39
N THR A 181 -2.57 3.83 -7.80
CA THR A 181 -3.88 4.48 -7.85
C THR A 181 -3.75 5.92 -8.32
N TRP A 182 -4.59 6.39 -9.25
CA TRP A 182 -4.61 7.79 -9.70
C TRP A 182 -5.98 8.43 -9.47
N THR A 183 -6.02 9.36 -8.51
CA THR A 183 -7.25 9.84 -7.86
C THR A 183 -7.13 11.28 -7.39
N SER A 184 -8.28 11.87 -7.04
CA SER A 184 -8.37 13.14 -6.31
C SER A 184 -8.74 12.99 -4.83
N ARG A 185 -8.57 11.79 -4.24
CA ARG A 185 -9.00 11.47 -2.86
C ARG A 185 -8.43 12.38 -1.75
N PHE A 186 -7.39 13.15 -2.06
CA PHE A 186 -6.76 14.13 -1.14
C PHE A 186 -7.07 15.59 -1.48
N ASN A 187 -7.98 15.85 -2.43
CA ASN A 187 -8.32 17.20 -2.90
C ASN A 187 -9.14 17.99 -1.88
N GLU A 188 -10.11 17.33 -1.24
CA GLU A 188 -10.96 17.99 -0.25
C GLU A 188 -10.16 18.31 1.00
N ARG A 189 -10.42 19.48 1.60
CA ARG A 189 -9.82 19.87 2.87
C ARG A 189 -10.59 19.26 4.03
N ASN A 190 -9.90 18.90 5.10
CA ASN A 190 -10.55 18.48 6.33
C ASN A 190 -11.29 19.66 6.97
N ASP A 191 -12.40 19.34 7.64
CA ASP A 191 -13.11 20.29 8.49
C ASP A 191 -12.20 20.81 9.62
N TRP A 192 -12.39 22.07 10.03
CA TRP A 192 -11.64 22.66 11.14
C TRP A 192 -11.89 21.93 12.47
N TYR A 193 -13.10 21.41 12.66
CA TYR A 193 -13.51 20.69 13.87
C TYR A 193 -13.38 19.19 13.65
N VAL A 194 -12.52 18.56 14.46
CA VAL A 194 -12.40 17.09 14.51
C VAL A 194 -13.61 16.53 15.25
N ARG A 195 -14.33 15.58 14.65
CA ARG A 195 -15.37 14.84 15.38
C ARG A 195 -14.71 14.02 16.50
N GLU A 196 -15.29 14.06 17.69
CA GLU A 196 -14.86 13.18 18.78
C GLU A 196 -15.28 11.73 18.47
N GLY A 197 -14.34 10.80 18.54
CA GLY A 197 -14.57 9.36 18.32
C GLY A 197 -13.61 8.78 17.28
N HIS A 198 -12.67 7.95 17.73
CA HIS A 198 -11.72 7.24 16.87
C HIS A 198 -12.15 5.79 16.73
N PHE A 199 -12.21 5.30 15.50
CA PHE A 199 -12.56 3.91 15.20
C PHE A 199 -11.68 3.37 14.06
N PRO A 200 -11.41 2.06 14.03
CA PRO A 200 -10.75 1.42 12.90
C PRO A 200 -11.69 1.47 11.68
N ALA A 201 -11.27 2.08 10.57
CA ALA A 201 -12.14 2.22 9.40
C ALA A 201 -11.89 1.10 8.40
N HIS A 202 -10.90 1.21 7.51
CA HIS A 202 -10.56 0.19 6.53
C HIS A 202 -9.44 -0.76 6.99
N PHE A 203 -9.44 -1.96 6.42
CA PHE A 203 -8.32 -2.89 6.38
C PHE A 203 -7.91 -3.15 4.95
N TRP A 204 -6.60 -3.24 4.72
CA TRP A 204 -6.03 -3.62 3.45
C TRP A 204 -4.83 -4.56 3.66
N PRO A 205 -5.05 -5.86 3.87
CA PRO A 205 -3.96 -6.82 3.93
C PRO A 205 -3.46 -7.18 2.52
N SER A 206 -2.14 -7.29 2.42
CA SER A 206 -1.44 -7.92 1.29
C SER A 206 -0.66 -9.12 1.82
N ILE A 207 -1.22 -10.31 1.61
CA ILE A 207 -0.77 -11.59 2.20
C ILE A 207 -0.05 -12.40 1.11
N GLN A 208 1.26 -12.59 1.28
CA GLN A 208 2.11 -13.34 0.36
C GLN A 208 2.32 -14.77 0.89
N LEU A 209 1.74 -15.75 0.19
CA LEU A 209 1.93 -17.19 0.44
C LEU A 209 2.86 -17.80 -0.63
N PRO A 210 3.40 -19.02 -0.45
CA PRO A 210 4.26 -19.69 -1.43
C PRO A 210 3.71 -19.82 -2.85
N ASP A 211 2.43 -20.11 -3.00
CA ASP A 211 1.81 -20.36 -4.31
C ASP A 211 0.83 -19.27 -4.77
N ARG A 212 0.49 -18.33 -3.89
CA ARG A 212 -0.48 -17.27 -4.17
C ARG A 212 -0.22 -15.99 -3.40
N HIS A 213 -0.84 -14.92 -3.87
CA HIS A 213 -0.94 -13.63 -3.19
C HIS A 213 -2.42 -13.31 -3.01
N ILE A 214 -2.78 -12.85 -1.82
CA ILE A 214 -4.14 -12.41 -1.51
C ILE A 214 -4.07 -10.95 -1.08
N ASN A 215 -4.82 -10.08 -1.76
CA ASN A 215 -5.05 -8.70 -1.33
C ASN A 215 -6.55 -8.44 -1.22
N VAL A 216 -6.96 -7.71 -0.18
CA VAL A 216 -8.33 -7.22 -0.09
C VAL A 216 -8.42 -5.87 0.62
N LEU A 217 -9.24 -4.97 0.13
CA LEU A 217 -9.77 -3.82 0.85
C LEU A 217 -11.12 -4.17 1.47
N GLY A 218 -11.32 -3.82 2.74
CA GLY A 218 -12.65 -3.85 3.36
C GLY A 218 -12.77 -2.88 4.54
N MET A 219 -13.96 -2.77 5.11
CA MET A 219 -14.26 -1.88 6.23
C MET A 219 -14.56 -2.68 7.50
N TYR A 220 -13.80 -2.44 8.58
CA TYR A 220 -13.99 -3.11 9.88
C TYR A 220 -15.42 -2.95 10.41
N TYR A 221 -15.98 -1.75 10.28
CA TYR A 221 -17.33 -1.43 10.77
C TYR A 221 -18.47 -1.99 9.89
N GLN A 222 -18.16 -2.65 8.76
CA GLN A 222 -19.15 -3.25 7.85
C GLN A 222 -19.15 -4.79 7.91
N ASN A 223 -18.48 -5.40 8.88
CA ASN A 223 -18.42 -6.86 9.03
C ASN A 223 -19.79 -7.55 9.12
N ASP A 224 -20.83 -6.85 9.59
CA ASP A 224 -22.20 -7.35 9.73
C ASP A 224 -23.18 -6.75 8.68
N THR A 225 -22.69 -5.90 7.78
CA THR A 225 -23.48 -5.32 6.68
C THR A 225 -23.73 -6.39 5.59
N PRO A 226 -24.85 -6.38 4.85
CA PRO A 226 -25.03 -7.26 3.68
C PRO A 226 -23.92 -7.06 2.64
N ILE A 227 -23.47 -8.13 1.96
CA ILE A 227 -22.27 -8.11 1.08
C ILE A 227 -22.44 -7.08 -0.05
N GLU A 228 -23.65 -6.97 -0.60
CA GLU A 228 -24.03 -6.04 -1.65
C GLU A 228 -23.86 -4.55 -1.25
N GLU A 229 -23.87 -4.25 0.05
CA GLU A 229 -23.73 -2.90 0.61
C GLU A 229 -22.32 -2.64 1.17
N ARG A 230 -21.43 -3.65 1.15
CA ARG A 230 -20.06 -3.50 1.66
C ARG A 230 -19.17 -2.79 0.67
N VAL A 231 -18.28 -1.99 1.22
CA VAL A 231 -17.05 -1.57 0.56
C VAL A 231 -16.10 -2.75 0.63
N ASN A 232 -15.94 -3.44 -0.50
CA ASN A 232 -15.10 -4.62 -0.63
C ASN A 232 -14.53 -4.70 -2.03
N ALA A 233 -13.23 -4.92 -2.13
CA ALA A 233 -12.54 -5.23 -3.37
C ALA A 233 -11.25 -5.95 -3.07
N GLY A 234 -10.76 -6.71 -4.04
CA GLY A 234 -9.53 -7.45 -3.86
C GLY A 234 -9.47 -8.64 -4.77
N PHE A 235 -8.39 -9.40 -4.62
CA PHE A 235 -8.08 -10.49 -5.51
C PHE A 235 -7.21 -11.56 -4.83
N VAL A 236 -7.27 -12.74 -5.41
CA VAL A 236 -6.24 -13.75 -5.27
C VAL A 236 -5.50 -13.87 -6.60
N SER A 237 -4.17 -13.84 -6.55
CA SER A 237 -3.31 -14.10 -7.70
C SER A 237 -2.49 -15.35 -7.47
N ASP A 238 -2.48 -16.25 -8.44
CA ASP A 238 -1.66 -17.46 -8.43
C ASP A 238 -1.20 -17.80 -9.86
N LYS A 239 -0.68 -19.03 -10.06
CA LYS A 239 -0.23 -19.52 -11.37
C LYS A 239 -1.32 -19.55 -12.45
N ASP A 240 -2.59 -19.58 -12.06
CA ASP A 240 -3.75 -19.64 -12.97
C ASP A 240 -4.32 -18.25 -13.26
N GLY A 241 -3.73 -17.20 -12.66
CA GLY A 241 -4.07 -15.79 -12.88
C GLY A 241 -4.75 -15.14 -11.69
N SER A 242 -5.10 -13.86 -11.87
CA SER A 242 -5.69 -13.01 -10.83
C SER A 242 -7.21 -13.05 -10.94
N ARG A 243 -7.88 -13.30 -9.81
CA ARG A 243 -9.34 -13.48 -9.73
C ARG A 243 -9.91 -12.70 -8.55
N PRO A 244 -11.07 -12.06 -8.69
CA PRO A 244 -11.61 -11.23 -7.63
C PRO A 244 -12.05 -12.07 -6.43
N ILE A 245 -11.74 -11.58 -5.23
CA ILE A 245 -12.34 -12.08 -3.99
C ILE A 245 -13.81 -11.66 -3.96
N LEU A 246 -14.67 -12.52 -3.42
CA LEU A 246 -16.12 -12.31 -3.41
C LEU A 246 -16.59 -11.53 -2.17
N ASN A 247 -15.87 -11.65 -1.06
CA ASN A 247 -16.17 -10.97 0.19
C ASN A 247 -14.99 -11.10 1.17
N ALA A 248 -14.96 -10.22 2.16
CA ALA A 248 -14.00 -10.20 3.25
C ALA A 248 -14.57 -9.54 4.50
N LYS A 249 -14.07 -10.01 5.64
CA LYS A 249 -14.25 -9.39 6.96
C LYS A 249 -12.89 -9.30 7.63
N GLY A 250 -12.70 -8.28 8.45
CA GLY A 250 -11.45 -8.04 9.17
C GLY A 250 -11.69 -7.86 10.66
N TRP A 251 -10.78 -8.33 11.47
CA TRP A 251 -10.73 -8.05 12.91
C TRP A 251 -9.33 -7.61 13.28
N ILE A 252 -9.25 -6.61 14.15
CA ILE A 252 -8.01 -6.02 14.61
C ILE A 252 -8.00 -5.99 16.14
N THR A 253 -6.87 -6.41 16.72
CA THR A 253 -6.69 -6.39 18.17
C THR A 253 -5.69 -5.29 18.55
N PRO A 254 -6.14 -4.21 19.23
CA PRO A 254 -5.27 -3.13 19.68
C PRO A 254 -4.34 -3.57 20.81
N ASN A 255 -3.11 -3.05 20.83
CA ASN A 255 -2.09 -3.36 21.85
C ASN A 255 -2.50 -2.91 23.26
N ASP A 256 -3.25 -1.81 23.35
CA ASP A 256 -3.66 -1.18 24.60
C ASP A 256 -5.12 -1.49 24.95
N GLY A 257 -5.78 -2.36 24.18
CA GLY A 257 -7.20 -2.68 24.35
C GLY A 257 -8.14 -1.50 24.04
N THR A 258 -7.62 -0.39 23.49
CA THR A 258 -8.43 0.81 23.23
C THR A 258 -9.13 0.74 21.88
N ALA A 259 -10.32 1.33 21.80
CA ALA A 259 -11.08 1.43 20.55
C ALA A 259 -10.41 2.29 19.47
N ALA A 260 -9.39 3.08 19.82
CA ALA A 260 -8.68 3.96 18.89
C ALA A 260 -7.62 3.22 18.06
N VAL A 261 -7.23 1.99 18.43
CA VAL A 261 -6.36 1.08 17.66
C VAL A 261 -5.16 1.75 16.98
N ARG A 262 -4.42 2.62 17.69
CA ARG A 262 -3.24 3.31 17.10
C ARG A 262 -2.00 2.44 16.99
N THR A 263 -2.05 1.30 17.66
CA THR A 263 -1.06 0.24 17.56
C THR A 263 -1.82 -1.07 17.69
N ALA A 264 -1.67 -1.96 16.71
CA ALA A 264 -2.26 -3.29 16.72
C ALA A 264 -1.16 -4.35 16.64
N GLN A 265 -1.43 -5.52 17.23
CA GLN A 265 -0.51 -6.66 17.24
C GLN A 265 -1.06 -7.82 16.42
N ASP A 266 -2.38 -7.99 16.43
CA ASP A 266 -3.03 -9.13 15.81
C ASP A 266 -4.12 -8.70 14.84
N PHE A 267 -4.11 -9.36 13.69
CA PHE A 267 -5.04 -9.18 12.58
C PHE A 267 -5.63 -10.54 12.23
N ARG A 268 -6.92 -10.57 11.92
CA ARG A 268 -7.60 -11.76 11.41
C ARG A 268 -8.53 -11.38 10.29
N TYR A 269 -8.62 -12.22 9.28
CA TYR A 269 -9.46 -12.03 8.11
C TYR A 269 -10.27 -13.30 7.83
N GLU A 270 -11.50 -13.12 7.38
CA GLU A 270 -12.35 -14.16 6.78
C GLU A 270 -12.57 -13.75 5.33
N LEU A 271 -12.15 -14.58 4.38
CA LEU A 271 -12.08 -14.26 2.96
C LEU A 271 -12.90 -15.27 2.16
N THR A 272 -13.84 -14.79 1.34
CA THR A 272 -14.60 -15.64 0.42
C THR A 272 -13.93 -15.65 -0.94
N MET A 273 -13.31 -16.77 -1.28
CA MET A 273 -12.51 -16.99 -2.49
C MET A 273 -13.39 -17.05 -3.75
N PRO A 274 -12.80 -16.95 -4.97
CA PRO A 274 -13.56 -16.93 -6.22
C PRO A 274 -14.46 -18.16 -6.46
N ASP A 275 -14.14 -19.30 -5.86
CA ASP A 275 -14.91 -20.55 -5.96
C ASP A 275 -15.96 -20.71 -4.84
N GLY A 276 -16.06 -19.72 -3.94
CA GLY A 276 -16.96 -19.72 -2.79
C GLY A 276 -16.38 -20.39 -1.54
N GLU A 277 -15.14 -20.89 -1.57
CA GLU A 277 -14.44 -21.31 -0.35
C GLU A 277 -14.27 -20.13 0.60
N VAL A 278 -14.41 -20.38 1.90
CA VAL A 278 -14.11 -19.39 2.94
C VAL A 278 -12.81 -19.76 3.62
N LEU A 279 -11.82 -18.89 3.52
CA LEU A 279 -10.53 -19.02 4.18
C LEU A 279 -10.46 -18.10 5.39
N HIS A 280 -9.81 -18.55 6.46
CA HIS A 280 -9.46 -17.70 7.58
C HIS A 280 -7.94 -17.52 7.63
N VAL A 281 -7.50 -16.27 7.76
CA VAL A 281 -6.09 -15.93 7.85
C VAL A 281 -5.85 -15.11 9.11
N LYS A 282 -4.83 -15.45 9.88
CA LYS A 282 -4.41 -14.69 11.07
C LYS A 282 -2.97 -14.26 10.95
N SER A 283 -2.62 -13.11 11.52
CA SER A 283 -1.22 -12.78 11.78
C SER A 283 -0.67 -13.64 12.92
N THR A 284 0.58 -14.09 12.80
CA THR A 284 1.22 -14.95 13.82
C THR A 284 2.44 -14.32 14.46
N LYS A 285 3.11 -13.42 13.76
CA LYS A 285 4.24 -12.64 14.28
C LYS A 285 4.22 -11.24 13.71
N HIS A 286 4.32 -10.25 14.58
CA HIS A 286 4.39 -8.84 14.22
C HIS A 286 5.84 -8.35 14.22
N HIS A 287 6.34 -7.86 13.09
CA HIS A 287 7.73 -7.43 12.92
C HIS A 287 7.94 -5.93 13.10
N GLY A 288 6.86 -5.15 13.02
CA GLY A 288 6.90 -3.70 13.22
C GLY A 288 5.75 -3.01 12.49
N THR A 289 5.57 -1.72 12.78
CA THR A 289 4.55 -0.89 12.14
C THR A 289 5.18 0.43 11.73
N VAL A 290 4.87 0.91 10.53
CA VAL A 290 5.09 2.31 10.15
C VAL A 290 3.77 3.03 10.01
N LYS A 291 3.75 4.36 10.23
CA LYS A 291 2.60 5.19 9.91
C LYS A 291 2.83 5.83 8.55
N LEU A 292 1.92 5.59 7.60
CA LEU A 292 1.91 6.23 6.29
C LEU A 292 1.35 7.64 6.43
N TRP A 293 2.02 8.62 5.83
CA TRP A 293 1.63 10.02 5.91
C TRP A 293 0.85 10.43 4.67
N MET A 294 -0.45 10.13 4.65
CA MET A 294 -1.33 10.55 3.56
C MET A 294 -1.62 12.05 3.64
N ARG A 295 -0.82 12.86 2.94
CA ARG A 295 -0.89 14.33 2.95
C ARG A 295 -1.46 14.88 1.65
N ALA A 296 -2.35 15.87 1.81
CA ALA A 296 -2.85 16.70 0.72
C ALA A 296 -1.81 17.79 0.31
N GLU A 297 -2.28 18.89 -0.27
CA GLU A 297 -1.43 20.06 -0.57
C GLU A 297 -0.79 20.66 0.69
N ASN A 298 -1.53 20.67 1.81
CA ASN A 298 -1.08 21.20 3.10
C ASN A 298 -0.26 20.16 3.86
N ASP A 299 1.04 20.44 4.04
CA ASP A 299 1.99 19.56 4.73
C ASP A 299 1.67 19.34 6.22
N LEU A 300 0.88 20.22 6.82
CA LEU A 300 0.45 20.11 8.22
C LEU A 300 -0.87 19.38 8.38
N GLU A 301 -1.55 19.02 7.29
CA GLU A 301 -2.81 18.28 7.34
C GLU A 301 -2.56 16.78 7.34
N ASN A 302 -2.98 16.12 8.42
CA ASN A 302 -3.05 14.67 8.50
C ASN A 302 -4.48 14.23 8.12
N ARG A 303 -4.62 13.59 6.96
CA ARG A 303 -5.92 13.17 6.43
C ARG A 303 -6.44 11.92 7.13
N LEU A 304 -5.53 10.98 7.37
CA LEU A 304 -5.84 9.66 7.88
C LEU A 304 -4.66 9.13 8.69
N ASP A 305 -4.95 8.50 9.82
CA ASP A 305 -3.94 7.69 10.48
C ASP A 305 -3.93 6.32 9.82
N CYS A 306 -3.15 6.17 8.75
CA CYS A 306 -2.90 4.90 8.09
C CYS A 306 -1.63 4.26 8.65
N TYR A 307 -1.72 2.98 9.02
CA TYR A 307 -0.65 2.20 9.61
C TYR A 307 -0.39 0.96 8.77
N GLU A 308 0.89 0.68 8.56
CA GLU A 308 1.39 -0.46 7.80
C GLU A 308 2.05 -1.42 8.79
N ALA A 309 1.33 -2.46 9.20
CA ALA A 309 1.89 -3.49 10.07
C ALA A 309 2.51 -4.62 9.23
N PHE A 310 3.74 -5.00 9.54
CA PHE A 310 4.43 -6.09 8.84
C PHE A 310 4.34 -7.37 9.65
N CYS A 311 3.78 -8.41 9.05
CA CYS A 311 3.42 -9.62 9.78
C CYS A 311 3.81 -10.90 9.03
N ASP A 312 4.05 -11.96 9.80
CA ASP A 312 3.83 -13.33 9.33
C ASP A 312 2.33 -13.63 9.38
N PHE A 313 1.84 -14.41 8.42
CA PHE A 313 0.45 -14.85 8.31
C PHE A 313 0.35 -16.37 8.27
N GLU A 314 -0.78 -16.91 8.73
CA GLU A 314 -1.12 -18.34 8.66
C GLU A 314 -2.56 -18.50 8.16
N VAL A 315 -2.76 -19.33 7.14
CA VAL A 315 -4.08 -19.82 6.72
C VAL A 315 -4.52 -20.90 7.70
N GLU A 316 -5.58 -20.65 8.46
CA GLU A 316 -5.98 -21.49 9.59
C GLU A 316 -6.40 -22.91 9.17
N GLU A 317 -6.96 -23.06 7.97
CA GLU A 317 -7.41 -24.34 7.43
C GLU A 317 -6.25 -25.29 7.07
N THR A 318 -5.15 -24.74 6.58
CA THR A 318 -4.05 -25.52 5.97
C THR A 318 -2.76 -25.45 6.78
N GLY A 319 -2.61 -24.46 7.66
CA GLY A 319 -1.35 -24.13 8.32
C GLY A 319 -0.30 -23.53 7.38
N GLU A 320 -0.69 -23.17 6.15
CA GLU A 320 0.21 -22.50 5.20
C GLU A 320 0.61 -21.14 5.74
N VAL A 321 1.90 -20.84 5.70
CA VAL A 321 2.47 -19.61 6.25
C VAL A 321 3.01 -18.71 5.16
N GLY A 322 2.93 -17.41 5.42
CA GLY A 322 3.38 -16.36 4.53
C GLY A 322 3.80 -15.12 5.29
N THR A 323 4.11 -14.07 4.54
CA THR A 323 4.48 -12.75 5.07
C THR A 323 3.70 -11.67 4.35
N GLY A 324 3.70 -10.45 4.88
CA GLY A 324 3.15 -9.33 4.14
C GLY A 324 2.85 -8.13 5.01
N THR A 325 1.94 -7.31 4.51
CA THR A 325 1.48 -6.09 5.18
C THR A 325 0.02 -6.23 5.57
N ALA A 326 -0.32 -5.78 6.77
CA ALA A 326 -1.67 -5.50 7.19
C ALA A 326 -1.81 -3.98 7.32
N GLU A 327 -2.29 -3.32 6.27
CA GLU A 327 -2.66 -1.91 6.37
C GLU A 327 -3.98 -1.82 7.14
N TYR A 328 -4.05 -0.84 8.02
CA TYR A 328 -5.28 -0.45 8.68
C TYR A 328 -5.26 1.05 8.95
N ASP A 329 -6.43 1.66 8.98
CA ASP A 329 -6.55 3.06 9.36
C ASP A 329 -7.34 3.28 10.65
N VAL A 330 -7.23 4.50 11.16
CA VAL A 330 -8.06 5.01 12.23
C VAL A 330 -8.62 6.36 11.82
N MET A 331 -9.95 6.48 11.87
CA MET A 331 -10.66 7.72 11.57
C MET A 331 -11.33 8.33 12.81
N PRO A 332 -11.32 9.66 12.98
CA PRO A 332 -10.50 10.62 12.25
C PRO A 332 -9.04 10.58 12.71
N ALA A 333 -8.15 11.21 11.94
CA ALA A 333 -6.74 11.34 12.27
C ALA A 333 -6.49 12.12 13.57
N LEU A 334 -5.48 11.73 14.35
CA LEU A 334 -5.03 12.44 15.55
C LEU A 334 -3.49 12.53 15.65
N PRO A 335 -2.92 13.73 15.79
CA PRO A 335 -3.60 15.00 15.54
C PRO A 335 -3.99 15.11 14.05
N GLN A 336 -5.12 15.78 13.77
CA GLN A 336 -5.50 16.11 12.39
C GLN A 336 -4.57 17.18 11.80
N TRP A 337 -4.01 18.05 12.65
CA TRP A 337 -3.06 19.08 12.26
C TRP A 337 -1.73 18.82 12.96
N LEU A 338 -0.66 18.64 12.18
CA LEU A 338 0.69 18.52 12.71
C LEU A 338 1.09 19.91 13.26
N VAL A 339 1.28 19.99 14.57
CA VAL A 339 1.69 21.19 15.31
C VAL A 339 3.17 21.17 15.64
#